data_AF-G5Q1S4-F1
#
_entry.id   AF-G5Q1S4-F1
#
_cell.length_a   1.000
_cell.length_b   1.000
_cell.length_c   1.000
_cell.angle_alpha   90.00
_cell.angle_beta   90.00
_cell.angle_gamma   90.00
#
_symmetry.space_group_name_H-M   'P 1'
#
loop_
_entity.id
_entity.type
_entity.pdbx_description
1 polymer ?
#
loop_
_entity_poly.entity_id
_entity_poly.type
_entity_poly.pdbx_seq_one_letter_code
_entity_poly.pdbx_strand_id
1 'polypeptide(L)'
;MAGYFGLFGILIQHGGIMLWQAPLSNLLLVPLSIVLSVFAVHYSGKILAPWLPRDESSALREEEFIGGMAIITGHAAVAGTPCEGKFTDKFGQIHYLLLEPETGKEFKKGDKVLIVCRLSATRYLAERTFYV
;
A
#
# COMPACT_ATOMS: atom_id res chain seq x y z
N MET A 1 -20.72 -7.64 -8.68
CA MET A 1 -21.62 -8.79 -8.45
C MET A 1 -23.02 -8.54 -9.01
N ALA A 2 -23.80 -7.58 -8.48
CA ALA A 2 -25.19 -7.35 -8.92
C ALA A 2 -25.36 -7.06 -10.42
N GLY A 3 -24.43 -6.30 -11.04
CA GLY A 3 -24.47 -6.03 -12.48
C GLY A 3 -24.33 -7.28 -13.36
N TYR A 4 -23.37 -8.15 -13.04
CA TYR A 4 -23.18 -9.43 -13.76
C TYR A 4 -24.38 -10.37 -13.56
N PHE A 5 -24.94 -10.41 -12.36
CA PHE A 5 -26.13 -11.21 -12.06
C PHE A 5 -27.33 -10.80 -12.92
N GLY A 6 -27.60 -9.50 -13.02
CA GLY A 6 -28.65 -8.99 -13.92
C GLY A 6 -28.37 -9.33 -15.38
N LEU A 7 -27.13 -9.15 -15.84
CA LEU A 7 -26.72 -9.42 -17.23
C LEU A 7 -26.91 -10.89 -17.61
N PHE A 8 -26.38 -11.82 -16.81
CA PHE A 8 -26.54 -13.26 -17.06
C PHE A 8 -27.99 -13.70 -16.93
N GLY A 9 -28.73 -13.18 -15.94
CA GLY A 9 -30.15 -13.49 -15.79
C GLY A 9 -30.96 -13.11 -17.03
N ILE A 10 -30.73 -11.92 -17.59
CA ILE A 10 -31.41 -11.46 -18.81
C ILE A 10 -30.98 -12.30 -20.02
N LEU A 11 -29.69 -12.56 -20.20
CA LEU A 11 -29.17 -13.32 -21.35
C LEU A 11 -29.69 -14.77 -21.35
N ILE A 12 -29.67 -15.44 -20.20
CA ILE A 12 -30.14 -16.83 -20.08
C ILE A 12 -31.66 -16.89 -20.26
N GLN A 13 -32.39 -15.94 -19.67
CA GLN A 13 -33.85 -15.88 -19.83
C GLN A 13 -34.23 -15.61 -21.29
N HIS A 14 -33.54 -14.69 -21.97
CA HIS A 14 -33.80 -14.36 -23.37
C HIS A 14 -33.47 -15.53 -24.31
N GLY A 15 -32.34 -16.22 -24.09
CA GLY A 15 -32.00 -17.43 -24.84
C GLY A 15 -32.99 -18.57 -24.60
N GLY A 16 -33.46 -18.73 -23.36
CA GLY A 16 -34.49 -19.68 -23.01
C GLY A 16 -35.81 -19.45 -23.73
N ILE A 17 -36.26 -18.19 -23.79
CA ILE A 17 -37.48 -17.79 -24.51
C ILE A 17 -37.31 -18.03 -26.02
N MET A 18 -36.15 -17.73 -26.59
CA MET A 18 -35.90 -17.96 -28.02
C MET A 18 -35.93 -19.46 -28.39
N LEU A 19 -35.37 -20.32 -27.53
CA LEU A 19 -35.22 -21.75 -27.81
C LEU A 19 -36.47 -22.58 -27.45
N TRP A 20 -37.12 -22.27 -26.33
CA TRP A 20 -38.27 -23.03 -25.81
C TRP A 20 -39.61 -22.30 -25.96
N GLN A 21 -39.63 -21.06 -26.48
CA GLN A 21 -40.83 -20.22 -26.59
C GLN A 21 -41.56 -20.01 -25.24
N ALA A 22 -40.88 -20.31 -24.12
CA ALA A 22 -41.41 -20.24 -22.78
C ALA A 22 -40.34 -19.70 -21.82
N PRO A 23 -40.74 -18.95 -20.78
CA PRO A 23 -39.81 -18.48 -19.78
C PRO A 23 -39.24 -19.66 -18.96
N LEU A 24 -37.93 -19.65 -18.72
CA LEU A 24 -37.31 -20.60 -17.79
C LEU A 24 -37.83 -20.35 -16.37
N SER A 25 -37.94 -21.43 -15.59
CA SER A 25 -38.32 -21.34 -14.18
C SER A 25 -37.29 -20.55 -13.40
N ASN A 26 -37.76 -19.51 -12.71
CA ASN A 26 -36.93 -18.63 -11.88
C ASN A 26 -36.17 -19.40 -10.79
N LEU A 27 -36.69 -20.55 -10.36
CA LEU A 27 -36.06 -21.39 -9.33
C LEU A 27 -34.70 -21.97 -9.77
N LEU A 28 -34.54 -22.24 -11.06
CA LEU A 28 -33.28 -22.74 -11.65
C LEU A 28 -32.44 -21.60 -12.21
N LEU A 29 -33.09 -20.55 -12.73
CA LEU A 29 -32.41 -19.41 -13.33
C LEU A 29 -31.57 -18.63 -12.32
N VAL A 30 -32.11 -18.36 -11.13
CA VAL A 30 -31.45 -17.58 -10.08
C VAL A 30 -30.13 -18.22 -9.61
N PRO A 31 -30.10 -19.50 -9.16
CA PRO A 31 -28.85 -20.11 -8.72
C PRO A 31 -27.81 -20.20 -9.85
N LEU A 32 -28.24 -20.51 -11.07
CA LEU A 32 -27.34 -20.58 -12.23
C LEU A 32 -26.69 -19.23 -12.54
N SER A 33 -27.48 -18.15 -12.51
CA SER A 33 -27.00 -16.78 -12.76
C SER A 33 -26.06 -16.31 -11.66
N ILE A 34 -26.30 -16.68 -10.40
CA ILE A 34 -25.40 -16.37 -9.27
C ILE A 34 -24.04 -17.04 -9.47
N VAL A 35 -24.02 -18.34 -9.76
CA VAL A 35 -22.77 -19.09 -9.96
C VAL A 35 -21.94 -18.47 -11.08
N LEU A 36 -22.56 -18.22 -12.24
CA LEU A 36 -21.88 -17.57 -13.38
C LEU A 36 -21.35 -16.19 -13.04
N SER A 37 -22.10 -15.42 -12.24
CA SER A 37 -21.69 -14.07 -11.82
C SER A 37 -20.48 -14.09 -10.89
N VAL A 38 -20.39 -15.06 -9.98
CA VAL A 38 -19.24 -15.21 -9.08
C VAL A 38 -17.98 -15.49 -9.90
N PHE A 39 -18.05 -16.43 -10.84
CA PHE A 39 -16.93 -16.70 -11.74
C PHE A 39 -16.55 -15.47 -12.58
N ALA A 40 -17.53 -14.82 -13.22
CA ALA A 40 -17.29 -13.66 -14.07
C ALA A 40 -16.61 -12.53 -13.29
N VAL A 41 -17.07 -12.22 -12.07
CA VAL A 41 -16.45 -11.18 -11.23
C VAL A 41 -15.04 -11.56 -10.78
N HIS A 42 -14.80 -12.84 -10.46
CA HIS A 42 -13.46 -13.31 -10.10
C HIS A 42 -12.47 -13.16 -11.25
N TYR A 43 -12.84 -13.60 -12.46
CA TYR A 43 -11.98 -13.50 -13.63
C TYR A 43 -11.81 -12.06 -14.11
N SER A 44 -12.88 -11.25 -14.12
CA SER A 44 -12.79 -9.85 -14.48
C SER A 44 -11.87 -9.09 -13.53
N GLY A 45 -11.96 -9.36 -12.23
CA GLY A 45 -11.07 -8.78 -11.23
C GLY A 45 -9.60 -9.15 -11.49
N LYS A 46 -9.32 -10.41 -11.85
CA LYS A 46 -7.96 -10.86 -12.18
C LYS A 46 -7.41 -10.23 -13.47
N ILE A 47 -8.26 -10.00 -14.47
CA ILE A 47 -7.87 -9.34 -15.73
C ILE A 47 -7.64 -7.84 -15.52
N LEU A 48 -8.43 -7.19 -14.66
CA LEU A 48 -8.26 -5.78 -14.32
C LEU A 48 -7.16 -5.52 -13.29
N ALA A 49 -6.77 -6.52 -12.49
CA ALA A 49 -5.77 -6.40 -11.44
C ALA A 49 -4.41 -5.82 -11.91
N PRO A 50 -3.90 -6.09 -13.12
CA PRO A 50 -2.66 -5.48 -13.62
C PRO A 50 -2.82 -4.01 -14.03
N TRP A 51 -4.05 -3.56 -14.27
CA TRP A 51 -4.37 -2.17 -14.67
C TRP A 51 -4.78 -1.32 -13.47
N LEU A 52 -5.25 -1.95 -12.40
CA LEU A 52 -5.41 -1.28 -11.12
C LEU A 52 -4.01 -0.87 -10.65
N PRO A 53 -3.80 0.38 -10.21
CA PRO A 53 -2.62 0.70 -9.43
C PRO A 53 -2.59 -0.32 -8.30
N ARG A 54 -1.57 -1.18 -8.29
CA ARG A 54 -1.32 -2.00 -7.11
C ARG A 54 -1.30 -1.03 -5.95
N ASP A 55 -2.08 -1.32 -4.92
CA ASP A 55 -1.73 -0.86 -3.59
C ASP A 55 -0.32 -1.37 -3.37
N GLU A 56 0.66 -0.53 -3.73
CA GLU A 56 2.01 -0.57 -3.21
C GLU A 56 1.75 -0.55 -1.71
N SER A 57 1.66 -1.74 -1.12
CA SER A 57 1.47 -1.85 0.31
C SER A 57 2.53 -0.92 0.87
N SER A 58 2.13 0.06 1.67
CA SER A 58 3.05 0.89 2.42
C SER A 58 3.80 0.06 3.49
N ALA A 59 4.11 -1.21 3.21
CA ALA A 59 5.40 -1.78 3.52
C ALA A 59 6.44 -0.92 2.82
N LEU A 60 6.69 0.25 3.41
CA LEU A 60 7.81 1.15 3.14
C LEU A 60 9.01 0.25 2.85
N ARG A 61 9.47 0.24 1.59
CA ARG A 61 10.68 -0.50 1.24
C ARG A 61 11.74 0.04 2.17
N GLU A 62 12.42 -0.84 2.87
CA GLU A 62 13.34 -0.50 3.96
C GLU A 62 14.48 0.42 3.48
N GLU A 63 14.67 0.48 2.15
CA GLU A 63 15.57 1.34 1.40
C GLU A 63 15.06 2.79 1.19
N GLU A 64 13.75 3.07 1.27
CA GLU A 64 13.18 4.38 0.92
C GLU A 64 13.56 5.48 1.92
N PHE A 65 13.90 5.08 3.16
CA PHE A 65 14.42 6.01 4.16
C PHE A 65 15.90 6.33 3.95
N ILE A 66 16.68 5.41 3.38
CA ILE A 66 18.12 5.57 3.20
C ILE A 66 18.37 6.62 2.11
N GLY A 67 19.26 7.57 2.40
CA GLY A 67 19.47 8.75 1.55
C GLY A 67 18.44 9.87 1.78
N GLY A 68 17.46 9.65 2.65
CA GLY A 68 16.48 10.64 3.06
C GLY A 68 17.04 11.65 4.06
N MET A 69 16.58 12.90 3.96
CA MET A 69 16.88 13.95 4.94
C MET A 69 15.83 13.98 6.05
N ALA A 70 16.27 13.93 7.29
CA ALA A 70 15.42 14.04 8.47
C ALA A 70 15.84 15.23 9.35
N ILE A 71 14.91 15.71 10.17
CA ILE A 71 15.16 16.78 11.14
C ILE A 71 15.02 16.21 12.54
N ILE A 72 16.02 16.41 13.39
CA ILE A 72 15.99 15.94 14.78
C ILE A 72 14.95 16.73 15.56
N THR A 73 13.95 16.04 16.12
CA THR A 73 12.87 16.66 16.90
C THR A 73 12.99 16.39 18.40
N GLY A 74 13.67 15.30 18.75
CA GLY A 74 13.85 14.85 20.13
C GLY A 74 15.00 15.55 20.87
N HIS A 75 15.49 14.86 21.90
CA HIS A 75 16.63 15.25 22.72
C HIS A 75 17.95 15.05 21.96
N ALA A 76 19.07 15.44 22.59
CA ALA A 76 20.38 15.17 22.02
C ALA A 76 20.61 13.66 21.87
N ALA A 77 21.18 13.24 20.73
CA ALA A 77 21.58 11.86 20.51
C ALA A 77 23.09 11.74 20.43
N VAL A 78 23.60 10.63 20.96
CA VAL A 78 24.98 10.19 20.89
C VAL A 78 25.00 8.71 20.49
N ALA A 79 26.15 8.19 20.08
CA ALA A 79 26.28 6.76 19.77
C ALA A 79 25.78 5.88 20.93
N GLY A 80 24.95 4.89 20.62
CA GLY A 80 24.23 4.02 21.57
C GLY A 80 22.93 4.61 22.15
N THR A 81 22.68 5.91 21.99
CA THR A 81 21.48 6.60 22.52
C THR A 81 20.75 7.34 21.38
N PRO A 82 19.81 6.65 20.68
CA PRO A 82 19.12 7.25 19.55
C PRO A 82 18.06 8.27 19.99
N CYS A 83 17.72 9.20 19.10
CA CYS A 83 16.67 10.20 19.31
C CYS A 83 15.64 10.21 18.17
N GLU A 84 14.47 10.78 18.41
CA GLU A 84 13.43 10.90 17.37
C GLU A 84 13.77 11.99 16.35
N GLY A 85 13.73 11.60 15.07
CA GLY A 85 13.81 12.50 13.93
C GLY A 85 12.57 12.40 13.05
N LYS A 86 12.21 13.52 12.44
CA LYS A 86 11.13 13.67 11.48
C LYS A 86 11.66 13.54 10.06
N PHE A 87 11.32 12.45 9.38
CA PHE A 87 11.51 12.27 7.94
C PHE A 87 10.22 12.64 7.21
N THR A 88 10.34 13.28 6.04
CA THR A 88 9.19 13.55 5.17
C THR A 88 9.48 12.91 3.82
N ASP A 89 8.60 12.01 3.38
CA ASP A 89 8.77 11.30 2.12
C ASP A 89 8.41 12.18 0.90
N LYS A 90 8.61 11.62 -0.30
CA LYS A 90 8.30 12.30 -1.58
C LYS A 90 6.81 12.59 -1.79
N PHE A 91 5.92 11.97 -1.01
CA PHE A 91 4.47 12.17 -1.05
C PHE A 91 3.99 13.11 0.07
N GLY A 92 4.91 13.63 0.88
CA GLY A 92 4.62 14.55 1.98
C GLY A 92 4.15 13.86 3.27
N GLN A 93 4.23 12.53 3.37
CA GLN A 93 3.92 11.86 4.63
C GLN A 93 5.09 11.97 5.61
N ILE A 94 4.74 12.13 6.88
CA ILE A 94 5.71 12.31 7.96
C ILE A 94 5.93 10.97 8.66
N HIS A 95 7.19 10.56 8.76
CA HIS A 95 7.62 9.35 9.44
C HIS A 95 8.57 9.73 10.59
N TYR A 96 8.28 9.26 11.80
CA TYR A 96 9.14 9.45 12.97
C TYR A 96 10.02 8.23 13.14
N LEU A 97 11.34 8.43 13.09
CA LEU A 97 12.35 7.37 13.12
C LEU A 97 13.35 7.65 14.25
N LEU A 98 13.93 6.58 14.82
CA LEU A 98 15.02 6.71 15.79
C LEU A 98 16.34 6.84 15.05
N LEU A 99 16.98 8.00 15.18
CA LEU A 99 18.23 8.36 14.52
C LEU A 99 19.37 8.39 15.52
N GLU A 100 20.45 7.71 15.17
CA GLU A 100 21.66 7.60 15.96
C GLU A 100 22.85 8.17 15.18
N PRO A 101 23.69 9.02 15.80
CA PRO A 101 24.91 9.49 15.17
C PRO A 101 26.01 8.43 15.24
N GLU A 102 27.00 8.57 14.35
CA GLU A 102 28.25 7.81 14.42
C GLU A 102 29.04 8.13 15.71
N THR A 103 29.90 7.20 16.14
CA THR A 103 30.75 7.36 17.32
C THR A 103 31.57 8.65 17.29
N GLY A 104 31.46 9.46 18.34
CA GLY A 104 32.15 10.74 18.47
C GLY A 104 31.38 11.96 17.93
N LYS A 105 30.19 11.77 17.36
CA LYS A 105 29.28 12.85 16.94
C LYS A 105 28.07 12.92 17.87
N GLU A 106 27.48 14.11 17.97
CA GLU A 106 26.26 14.39 18.73
C GLU A 106 25.27 15.11 17.82
N PHE A 107 23.99 14.77 17.94
CA PHE A 107 22.89 15.49 17.31
C PHE A 107 22.19 16.38 18.30
N LYS A 108 21.77 17.56 17.83
CA LYS A 108 20.93 18.50 18.60
C LYS A 108 19.57 18.66 17.92
N LYS A 109 18.58 19.07 18.72
CA LYS A 109 17.25 19.40 18.21
C LYS A 109 17.34 20.46 17.11
N GLY A 110 16.70 20.20 15.98
CA GLY A 110 16.71 21.05 14.79
C GLY A 110 17.82 20.72 13.78
N ASP A 111 18.76 19.82 14.12
CA ASP A 111 19.79 19.39 13.17
C ASP A 111 19.16 18.66 11.98
N LYS A 112 19.66 18.98 10.78
CA LYS A 112 19.37 18.24 9.55
C LYS A 112 20.37 17.10 9.42
N VAL A 113 19.85 15.89 9.29
CA VAL A 113 20.67 14.69 9.22
C VAL A 113 20.26 13.85 8.01
N LEU A 114 21.25 13.19 7.41
CA LEU A 114 21.06 12.24 6.32
C LEU A 114 21.00 10.83 6.89
N ILE A 115 19.96 10.07 6.55
CA ILE A 115 19.82 8.67 6.95
C ILE A 115 20.76 7.82 6.09
N VAL A 116 21.75 7.17 6.70
CA VAL A 116 22.82 6.45 5.99
C VAL A 116 22.53 4.95 5.92
N CYS A 117 22.20 4.33 7.05
CA CYS A 117 21.93 2.89 7.10
C CYS A 117 20.97 2.54 8.23
N ARG A 118 20.39 1.34 8.15
CA ARG A 118 19.52 0.79 9.18
C ARG A 118 20.34 -0.03 10.17
N LEU A 119 20.19 0.26 11.46
CA LEU A 119 20.81 -0.51 12.54
C LEU A 119 19.87 -1.60 13.06
N SER A 120 18.56 -1.35 13.09
CA SER A 120 17.54 -2.30 13.57
C SER A 120 16.16 -1.98 12.98
N ALA A 121 15.11 -2.69 13.41
CA ALA A 121 13.75 -2.50 12.92
C ALA A 121 13.25 -1.04 13.04
N THR A 122 13.67 -0.33 14.07
CA THR A 122 13.23 1.05 14.38
C THR A 122 14.37 2.06 14.42
N ARG A 123 15.63 1.62 14.31
CA ARG A 123 16.83 2.45 14.51
C ARG A 123 17.63 2.60 13.22
N TYR A 124 18.05 3.81 12.94
CA TYR A 124 18.82 4.17 11.76
C TYR A 124 20.05 4.99 12.15
N LEU A 125 21.17 4.69 11.52
CA LEU A 125 22.35 5.53 11.57
C LEU A 125 22.13 6.73 10.66
N ALA A 126 22.37 7.91 11.19
CA ALA A 126 22.35 9.13 10.42
C ALA A 126 23.68 9.87 10.55
N GLU A 127 23.94 10.77 9.62
CA GLU A 127 25.08 11.69 9.67
C GLU A 127 24.59 13.13 9.62
N ARG A 128 25.23 14.01 10.40
CA ARG A 128 24.93 15.43 10.35
C ARG A 128 25.45 15.98 9.02
N THR A 129 24.52 16.42 8.20
CA THR A 129 24.85 17.00 6.91
C THR A 129 25.02 18.51 7.05
N PHE A 130 26.20 18.99 6.68
CA PHE A 130 26.50 20.40 6.54
C PHE A 130 26.45 20.78 5.07
N TYR A 131 25.26 20.95 4.49
CA TYR A 131 25.18 21.68 3.24
C TYR A 131 25.13 23.17 3.56
N VAL A 132 26.19 23.86 3.15
CA VAL A 132 26.29 25.32 2.96
C VAL A 132 25.27 25.76 1.92
#